data_AF-A0A372GA56-F1
#
_entry.id   AF-A0A372GA56-F1
#
_cell.length_a   1.000
_cell.length_b   1.000
_cell.length_c   1.000
_cell.angle_alpha   90.00
_cell.angle_beta   90.00
_cell.angle_gamma   90.00
#
_symmetry.space_group_name_H-M   'P 1'
#
loop_
_entity.id
_entity.type
_entity.pdbx_description
1 polymer ?
#
loop_
_entity_poly.entity_id
_entity_poly.type
_entity_poly.pdbx_seq_one_letter_code
_entity_poly.pdbx_strand_id
1 'polypeptide(L)'
;MVCPYCLSEFDWDSAPLVSRDTVDGEVALVRADGENEVRWRNRTMHAWRVCEMTDEDHFIPAALGGMTTLIVGMVGQAGSGKSSLLWAMMEELGQSALKISHRLDVLPLDPRLQQELFDQNQLGLLNERKLLPATRLTGNPEFACAYRITSGHTGEQYALLIFDVPGEIFTRGGIAASTPFMSIADALMFVADGASLDTRHGRRTGDPGFTAVLSHLAHVHPGRGREFLPIPAAMVVAKSDTLRVFKEVDEWLGRKDDLDLHTVEQESEDAYAFLKSRGVESWLVPVQKCADSTLHFASATGVEAQDGEYPEKSFRRQRVLRPLLSLLAMKGVLPRESLGTVPEDA
;
A
#
# COMPACT_ATOMS: atom_id res chain seq x y z
N MET A 1 -5.45 -17.84 -12.41
CA MET A 1 -5.08 -16.72 -11.52
C MET A 1 -5.70 -16.98 -10.15
N VAL A 2 -5.14 -16.45 -9.06
CA VAL A 2 -5.77 -16.57 -7.73
C VAL A 2 -6.69 -15.39 -7.50
N CYS A 3 -7.94 -15.65 -7.09
CA CYS A 3 -8.88 -14.59 -6.71
C CYS A 3 -8.37 -13.89 -5.44
N PRO A 4 -8.22 -12.55 -5.44
CA PRO A 4 -7.68 -11.84 -4.30
C PRO A 4 -8.62 -11.78 -3.09
N TYR A 5 -9.91 -12.04 -3.31
CA TYR A 5 -10.94 -12.02 -2.27
C TYR A 5 -11.10 -13.37 -1.58
N CYS A 6 -11.13 -14.49 -2.31
CA CYS A 6 -11.36 -15.83 -1.72
C CYS A 6 -10.19 -16.79 -1.81
N LEU A 7 -9.07 -16.39 -2.42
CA LEU A 7 -7.87 -17.22 -2.62
C LEU A 7 -8.07 -18.48 -3.47
N SER A 8 -9.25 -18.66 -4.07
CA SER A 8 -9.50 -19.76 -4.97
C SER A 8 -8.79 -19.52 -6.30
N GLU A 9 -8.20 -20.56 -6.86
CA GLU A 9 -7.77 -20.53 -8.25
C GLU A 9 -8.99 -20.47 -9.17
N PHE A 10 -8.96 -19.58 -10.14
CA PHE A 10 -9.96 -19.52 -11.19
C PHE A 10 -9.31 -19.24 -12.55
N ASP A 11 -9.96 -19.73 -13.60
CA ASP A 11 -9.54 -19.51 -14.99
C ASP A 11 -10.02 -18.12 -15.44
N TRP A 12 -9.05 -17.23 -15.67
CA TRP A 12 -9.30 -15.84 -16.06
C TRP A 12 -9.95 -15.72 -17.43
N ASP A 13 -9.61 -16.63 -18.36
CA ASP A 13 -10.06 -16.55 -19.73
C ASP A 13 -11.50 -17.05 -19.88
N SER A 14 -11.88 -18.03 -19.05
CA SER A 14 -13.24 -18.57 -19.02
C SER A 14 -14.19 -17.86 -18.05
N ALA A 15 -13.67 -17.06 -17.11
CA ALA A 15 -14.50 -16.37 -16.11
C ALA A 15 -15.54 -15.45 -16.78
N PRO A 16 -16.79 -15.39 -16.31
CA PRO A 16 -17.81 -14.50 -16.86
C PRO A 16 -17.30 -13.05 -16.89
N LEU A 17 -17.50 -12.38 -18.02
CA LEU A 17 -17.19 -10.97 -18.20
C LEU A 17 -18.50 -10.18 -18.13
N VAL A 18 -18.60 -9.23 -17.20
CA VAL A 18 -19.83 -8.47 -16.97
C VAL A 18 -19.54 -6.97 -16.97
N SER A 19 -20.52 -6.18 -17.41
CA SER A 19 -20.59 -4.75 -17.11
C SER A 19 -21.44 -4.58 -15.87
N ARG A 20 -20.97 -3.76 -14.94
CA ARG A 20 -21.73 -3.37 -13.75
C ARG A 20 -22.09 -1.90 -13.89
N ASP A 21 -23.37 -1.63 -14.10
CA ASP A 21 -23.91 -0.27 -13.94
C ASP A 21 -24.76 -0.27 -12.66
N THR A 22 -24.60 0.76 -11.83
CA THR A 22 -25.29 0.86 -10.53
C THR A 22 -26.81 0.97 -10.67
N VAL A 23 -27.31 1.26 -11.89
CA VAL A 23 -28.73 1.44 -12.20
C VAL A 23 -29.36 0.19 -12.82
N ASP A 24 -28.67 -0.49 -13.74
CA ASP A 24 -29.25 -1.53 -14.61
C ASP A 24 -28.86 -2.97 -14.22
N GLY A 25 -28.07 -3.14 -13.16
CA GLY A 25 -27.59 -4.44 -12.70
C GLY A 25 -26.45 -4.99 -13.55
N GLU A 26 -26.25 -6.30 -13.48
CA GLU A 26 -25.15 -7.00 -14.16
C GLU A 26 -25.55 -7.41 -15.57
N VAL A 27 -24.75 -6.98 -16.55
CA VAL A 27 -24.97 -7.31 -17.96
C VAL A 27 -23.79 -8.12 -18.47
N ALA A 28 -24.05 -9.37 -18.86
CA ALA A 28 -23.03 -10.23 -19.46
C ALA A 28 -22.50 -9.63 -20.77
N LEU A 29 -21.18 -9.50 -20.86
CA LEU A 29 -20.47 -8.98 -22.03
C LEU A 29 -19.94 -10.14 -22.86
N VAL A 30 -20.60 -10.41 -23.98
CA VAL A 30 -20.12 -11.35 -25.00
C VAL A 30 -19.68 -10.55 -26.22
N ARG A 31 -18.61 -11.01 -26.87
CA ARG A 31 -18.14 -10.41 -28.13
C ARG A 31 -19.14 -10.71 -29.23
N ALA A 32 -19.59 -9.69 -29.94
CA ALA A 32 -20.56 -9.88 -31.03
C ALA A 32 -19.88 -10.43 -32.29
N ASP A 33 -20.66 -11.14 -33.12
CA ASP A 33 -20.17 -11.65 -34.41
C ASP A 33 -19.69 -10.49 -35.30
N GLY A 34 -18.46 -10.60 -35.79
CA GLY A 34 -17.83 -9.56 -36.61
C GLY A 34 -17.38 -8.31 -35.84
N GLU A 35 -17.45 -8.30 -34.51
CA GLU A 35 -17.00 -7.16 -33.70
C GLU A 35 -15.47 -7.01 -33.76
N ASN A 36 -15.02 -5.85 -34.24
CA ASN A 36 -13.60 -5.53 -34.30
C ASN A 36 -13.00 -5.36 -32.89
N GLU A 37 -11.68 -5.50 -32.81
CA GLU A 37 -10.97 -5.49 -31.53
C GLU A 37 -11.07 -4.15 -30.80
N VAL A 38 -11.05 -3.02 -31.52
CA VAL A 38 -11.13 -1.69 -30.93
C VAL A 38 -12.48 -1.48 -30.21
N ARG A 39 -13.58 -1.87 -30.86
CA ARG A 39 -14.93 -1.78 -30.28
C ARG A 39 -15.07 -2.69 -29.08
N TRP A 40 -14.57 -3.93 -29.17
CA TRP A 40 -14.57 -4.87 -28.06
C TRP A 40 -13.80 -4.29 -26.85
N ARG A 41 -12.54 -3.87 -27.04
CA ARG A 41 -11.70 -3.27 -25.99
C ARG A 41 -12.34 -2.04 -25.36
N ASN A 42 -12.96 -1.17 -26.16
CA ASN A 42 -13.64 0.02 -25.64
C ASN A 42 -14.86 -0.33 -24.78
N ARG A 43 -15.68 -1.31 -25.20
CA ARG A 43 -16.86 -1.74 -24.43
C ARG A 43 -16.49 -2.51 -23.16
N THR A 44 -15.36 -3.20 -23.16
CA THR A 44 -14.91 -3.99 -22.00
C THR A 44 -13.91 -3.26 -21.11
N MET A 45 -13.62 -1.97 -21.36
CA MET A 45 -12.58 -1.25 -20.62
C MET A 45 -12.87 -1.12 -19.12
N HIS A 46 -14.15 -1.13 -18.74
CA HIS A 46 -14.64 -1.06 -17.36
C HIS A 46 -15.34 -2.34 -16.90
N ALA A 47 -15.06 -3.45 -17.61
CA ALA A 47 -15.70 -4.71 -17.31
C ALA A 47 -15.09 -5.38 -16.08
N TRP A 48 -15.84 -6.31 -15.53
CA TRP A 48 -15.47 -7.12 -14.38
C TRP A 48 -15.45 -8.59 -14.78
N ARG A 49 -14.48 -9.33 -14.25
CA ARG A 49 -14.52 -10.79 -14.20
C ARG A 49 -15.22 -11.21 -12.92
N VAL A 50 -16.07 -12.23 -13.00
CA VAL A 50 -16.78 -12.77 -11.85
C VAL A 50 -16.10 -14.07 -11.40
N CYS A 51 -15.73 -14.13 -10.13
CA CYS A 51 -15.27 -15.35 -9.47
C CYS A 51 -16.40 -15.91 -8.61
N GLU A 52 -16.97 -17.02 -9.07
CA GLU A 52 -18.14 -17.72 -8.51
C GLU A 52 -17.74 -18.94 -7.64
N MET A 53 -16.50 -18.94 -7.13
CA MET A 53 -15.94 -20.07 -6.36
C MET A 53 -16.48 -20.17 -4.92
N THR A 54 -17.27 -19.19 -4.50
CA THR A 54 -17.85 -19.04 -3.16
C THR A 54 -19.34 -18.73 -3.26
N ASP A 55 -20.07 -18.78 -2.14
CA ASP A 55 -21.51 -18.43 -2.11
C ASP A 55 -21.78 -16.94 -2.45
N GLU A 56 -20.77 -16.09 -2.30
CA GLU A 56 -20.78 -14.69 -2.74
C GLU A 56 -19.90 -14.52 -3.99
N ASP A 57 -20.41 -13.80 -5.00
CA ASP A 57 -19.68 -13.50 -6.22
C ASP A 57 -18.63 -12.40 -5.99
N HIS A 58 -17.40 -12.66 -6.43
CA HIS A 58 -16.32 -11.68 -6.37
C HIS A 58 -16.10 -11.01 -7.73
N PHE A 59 -16.21 -9.68 -7.75
CA PHE A 59 -15.98 -8.88 -8.94
C PHE A 59 -14.54 -8.40 -8.98
N ILE A 60 -13.82 -8.82 -10.02
CA ILE A 60 -12.41 -8.50 -10.21
C ILE A 60 -12.25 -7.65 -11.47
N PRO A 61 -11.57 -6.48 -11.44
CA PRO A 61 -11.47 -5.63 -12.62
C PRO A 61 -10.84 -6.38 -13.80
N ALA A 62 -11.54 -6.44 -14.94
CA ALA A 62 -11.05 -7.16 -16.12
C ALA A 62 -9.75 -6.57 -16.67
N ALA A 63 -9.50 -5.29 -16.36
CA ALA A 63 -8.26 -4.59 -16.66
C ALA A 63 -7.01 -5.27 -16.07
N LEU A 64 -7.12 -6.11 -15.01
CA LEU A 64 -6.00 -6.87 -14.47
C LEU A 64 -5.41 -7.91 -15.44
N GLY A 65 -6.19 -8.33 -16.43
CA GLY A 65 -5.77 -9.37 -17.37
C GLY A 65 -4.50 -9.00 -18.13
N GLY A 66 -3.52 -9.90 -18.12
CA GLY A 66 -2.26 -9.73 -18.85
C GLY A 66 -1.19 -8.88 -18.12
N MET A 67 -1.43 -8.47 -16.88
CA MET A 67 -0.44 -7.78 -16.03
C MET A 67 0.02 -8.66 -14.88
N THR A 68 1.24 -8.40 -14.41
CA THR A 68 1.74 -8.98 -13.16
C THR A 68 1.05 -8.27 -11.99
N THR A 69 0.34 -9.01 -11.14
CA THR A 69 -0.28 -8.41 -9.96
C THR A 69 0.78 -8.13 -8.90
N LEU A 70 0.63 -6.99 -8.22
CA LEU A 70 1.45 -6.61 -7.10
C LEU A 70 0.55 -6.16 -5.94
N ILE A 71 0.35 -7.05 -4.98
CA ILE A 71 -0.55 -6.82 -3.85
C ILE A 71 0.24 -6.29 -2.64
N VAL A 72 -0.11 -5.09 -2.17
CA VAL A 72 0.49 -4.47 -0.99
C VAL A 72 -0.54 -4.37 0.13
N GLY A 73 -0.24 -4.96 1.29
CA GLY A 73 -1.07 -4.83 2.49
C GLY A 73 -0.57 -3.73 3.44
N MET A 74 -1.42 -2.75 3.75
CA MET A 74 -1.15 -1.75 4.79
C MET A 74 -1.54 -2.32 6.16
N VAL A 75 -0.60 -2.32 7.11
CA VAL A 75 -0.75 -2.95 8.43
C VAL A 75 -0.45 -1.95 9.53
N GLY A 76 -1.28 -1.93 10.57
CA GLY A 76 -1.09 -1.09 11.76
C GLY A 76 -2.39 -0.80 12.48
N GLN A 77 -2.28 -0.32 13.72
CA GLN A 77 -3.41 -0.03 14.57
C GLN A 77 -4.36 1.03 13.98
N ALA A 78 -5.57 1.09 14.51
CA ALA A 78 -6.52 2.13 14.15
C ALA A 78 -5.93 3.51 14.53
N GLY A 79 -6.06 4.49 13.64
CA GLY A 79 -5.52 5.83 13.86
C GLY A 79 -4.01 6.00 13.63
N SER A 80 -3.27 4.96 13.22
CA SER A 80 -1.83 5.09 12.94
C SER A 80 -1.49 5.93 11.71
N GLY A 81 -2.50 6.30 10.90
CA GLY A 81 -2.33 7.14 9.72
C GLY A 81 -2.18 6.38 8.40
N LYS A 82 -2.51 5.08 8.35
CA LYS A 82 -2.44 4.25 7.12
C LYS A 82 -3.14 4.88 5.92
N SER A 83 -4.42 5.24 6.07
CA SER A 83 -5.22 5.80 4.99
C SER A 83 -4.69 7.17 4.56
N SER A 84 -4.31 8.02 5.52
CA SER A 84 -3.70 9.32 5.21
C SER A 84 -2.37 9.17 4.46
N LEU A 85 -1.53 8.23 4.88
CA LEU A 85 -0.27 7.90 4.22
C LEU A 85 -0.50 7.36 2.81
N LEU A 86 -1.46 6.43 2.64
CA LEU A 86 -1.83 5.86 1.35
C LEU A 86 -2.25 6.95 0.36
N TRP A 87 -3.17 7.84 0.75
CA TRP A 87 -3.64 8.91 -0.14
C TRP A 87 -2.54 9.92 -0.47
N ALA A 88 -1.75 10.32 0.53
CA ALA A 88 -0.61 11.21 0.32
C ALA A 88 0.40 10.61 -0.68
N MET A 89 0.68 9.32 -0.54
CA MET A 89 1.58 8.57 -1.41
C MET A 89 1.03 8.42 -2.83
N MET A 90 -0.25 8.05 -3.01
CA MET A 90 -0.83 7.91 -4.35
C MET A 90 -0.84 9.24 -5.12
N GLU A 91 -1.14 10.33 -4.43
CA GLU A 91 -1.14 11.65 -5.05
C GLU A 91 0.29 12.11 -5.41
N GLU A 92 1.26 11.95 -4.51
CA GLU A 92 2.66 12.24 -4.84
C GLU A 92 3.18 11.35 -5.97
N LEU A 93 2.70 10.09 -6.04
CA LEU A 93 3.12 9.14 -7.07
C LEU A 93 2.63 9.63 -8.44
N GLY A 94 1.35 10.02 -8.54
CA GLY A 94 0.80 10.61 -9.76
C GLY A 94 1.52 11.88 -10.21
N GLN A 95 1.95 12.73 -9.26
CA GLN A 95 2.64 13.99 -9.56
C GLN A 95 4.14 13.82 -9.89
N SER A 96 4.76 12.73 -9.42
CA SER A 96 6.22 12.56 -9.46
C SER A 96 6.68 11.34 -10.25
N ALA A 97 5.80 10.45 -10.72
CA ALA A 97 6.16 9.19 -11.40
C ALA A 97 7.15 9.36 -12.56
N LEU A 98 6.94 10.38 -13.40
CA LEU A 98 7.81 10.68 -14.54
C LEU A 98 9.19 11.25 -14.15
N LYS A 99 9.34 11.72 -12.91
CA LYS A 99 10.60 12.29 -12.36
C LYS A 99 11.46 11.24 -11.69
N ILE A 100 10.93 10.05 -11.41
CA ILE A 100 11.68 8.95 -10.78
C ILE A 100 12.71 8.43 -11.78
N SER A 101 13.94 8.19 -11.31
CA SER A 101 14.98 7.51 -12.08
C SER A 101 14.43 6.18 -12.61
N HIS A 102 14.66 5.88 -13.90
CA HIS A 102 14.07 4.74 -14.63
C HIS A 102 12.60 4.88 -15.05
N ARG A 103 11.95 6.02 -14.77
CA ARG A 103 10.60 6.43 -15.22
C ARG A 103 9.51 5.40 -14.97
N LEU A 104 8.60 5.72 -14.06
CA LEU A 104 7.35 4.98 -13.92
C LEU A 104 6.25 5.68 -14.73
N ASP A 105 5.51 4.92 -15.54
CA ASP A 105 4.22 5.38 -16.06
C ASP A 105 3.13 4.82 -15.14
N VAL A 106 2.46 5.71 -14.41
CA VAL A 106 1.46 5.36 -13.41
C VAL A 106 0.12 5.91 -13.87
N LEU A 107 -0.82 5.00 -14.13
CA LEU A 107 -2.16 5.34 -14.56
C LEU A 107 -3.16 4.58 -13.69
N PRO A 108 -4.37 5.12 -13.44
CA PRO A 108 -5.44 4.34 -12.82
C PRO A 108 -5.63 3.02 -13.59
N LEU A 109 -5.81 1.92 -12.86
CA LEU A 109 -6.09 0.62 -13.49
C LEU A 109 -7.39 0.70 -14.31
N ASP A 110 -8.40 1.29 -13.69
CA ASP A 110 -9.65 1.70 -14.30
C ASP A 110 -10.01 3.09 -13.73
N PRO A 111 -10.17 4.13 -14.57
CA PRO A 111 -10.55 5.47 -14.11
C PRO A 111 -11.88 5.53 -13.32
N ARG A 112 -12.88 4.74 -13.69
CA ARG A 112 -14.18 4.70 -12.99
C ARG A 112 -14.03 4.06 -11.62
N LEU A 113 -13.39 2.89 -11.56
CA LEU A 113 -13.09 2.22 -10.29
C LEU A 113 -12.28 3.13 -9.38
N GLN A 114 -11.23 3.77 -9.91
CA GLN A 114 -10.38 4.64 -9.12
C GLN A 114 -11.19 5.83 -8.57
N GLN A 115 -12.09 6.41 -9.38
CA GLN A 115 -12.99 7.47 -8.91
C GLN A 115 -13.95 6.97 -7.82
N GLU A 116 -14.56 5.80 -7.99
CA GLU A 116 -15.42 5.18 -6.96
C GLU A 116 -14.67 4.96 -5.64
N LEU A 117 -13.46 4.41 -5.71
CA LEU A 117 -12.60 4.20 -4.54
C LEU A 117 -12.20 5.52 -3.87
N PHE A 118 -11.93 6.57 -4.66
CA PHE A 118 -11.67 7.91 -4.14
C PHE A 118 -12.89 8.49 -3.42
N ASP A 119 -14.09 8.37 -4.02
CA ASP A 119 -15.33 8.90 -3.47
C ASP A 119 -15.73 8.16 -2.18
N GLN A 120 -15.62 6.83 -2.17
CA GLN A 120 -15.92 5.99 -1.01
C GLN A 120 -14.99 6.25 0.18
N ASN A 121 -13.71 6.47 -0.09
CA ASN A 121 -12.70 6.70 0.94
C ASN A 121 -12.54 8.19 1.32
N GLN A 122 -13.49 9.02 0.89
CA GLN A 122 -13.66 10.43 1.27
C GLN A 122 -12.41 11.29 0.98
N LEU A 123 -12.34 11.84 -0.23
CA LEU A 123 -11.40 12.85 -0.76
C LEU A 123 -11.08 14.07 0.15
N GLY A 124 -11.66 14.16 1.35
CA GLY A 124 -11.51 15.28 2.28
C GLY A 124 -10.06 15.61 2.60
N LEU A 125 -9.15 14.63 2.71
CA LEU A 125 -7.74 14.90 2.99
C LEU A 125 -7.05 15.70 1.88
N LEU A 126 -7.31 15.34 0.63
CA LEU A 126 -6.60 15.89 -0.54
C LEU A 126 -7.20 17.20 -1.02
N ASN A 127 -8.54 17.26 -1.11
CA ASN A 127 -9.24 18.42 -1.68
C ASN A 127 -9.64 19.45 -0.62
N GLU A 128 -10.02 19.00 0.57
CA GLU A 128 -10.62 19.85 1.61
C GLU A 128 -9.70 20.04 2.82
N ARG A 129 -8.52 19.41 2.83
CA ARG A 129 -7.62 19.35 3.98
C ARG A 129 -8.34 18.88 5.26
N LYS A 130 -9.32 18.00 5.15
CA LYS A 130 -10.06 17.47 6.29
C LYS A 130 -9.40 16.22 6.87
N LEU A 131 -9.53 16.07 8.18
CA LEU A 131 -9.18 14.84 8.88
C LEU A 131 -10.06 13.70 8.34
N LEU A 132 -9.42 12.61 7.89
CA LEU A 132 -10.15 11.42 7.46
C LEU A 132 -10.78 10.73 8.67
N PRO A 133 -12.03 10.25 8.56
CA PRO A 133 -12.57 9.36 9.58
C PRO A 133 -11.75 8.07 9.65
N ALA A 134 -11.76 7.43 10.82
CA ALA A 134 -11.12 6.12 10.96
C ALA A 134 -11.76 5.10 10.00
N THR A 135 -10.93 4.32 9.29
CA THR A 135 -11.36 3.20 8.44
C THR A 135 -12.14 2.21 9.29
N ARG A 136 -13.45 2.15 9.08
CA ARG A 136 -14.34 1.20 9.76
C ARG A 136 -14.33 -0.12 9.00
N LEU A 137 -14.53 -1.22 9.72
CA LEU A 137 -14.80 -2.50 9.09
C LEU A 137 -16.20 -2.49 8.46
N THR A 138 -16.29 -2.17 7.18
CA THR A 138 -17.54 -2.22 6.40
C THR A 138 -17.48 -3.37 5.42
N GLY A 139 -17.93 -4.56 5.83
CA GLY A 139 -18.06 -5.72 4.94
C GLY A 139 -16.73 -6.41 4.58
N ASN A 140 -16.66 -6.96 3.36
CA ASN A 140 -15.52 -7.69 2.82
C ASN A 140 -14.36 -6.73 2.49
N PRO A 141 -13.09 -7.17 2.64
CA PRO A 141 -11.94 -6.32 2.32
C PRO A 141 -11.89 -6.01 0.82
N GLU A 142 -11.99 -4.74 0.47
CA GLU A 142 -11.83 -4.23 -0.89
C GLU A 142 -10.47 -3.52 -1.05
N PHE A 143 -10.01 -3.41 -2.30
CA PHE A 143 -8.81 -2.62 -2.60
C PHE A 143 -9.09 -1.15 -2.27
N ALA A 144 -8.17 -0.50 -1.57
CA ALA A 144 -8.25 0.94 -1.32
C ALA A 144 -7.80 1.74 -2.55
N CYS A 145 -6.91 1.18 -3.37
CA CYS A 145 -6.54 1.74 -4.67
C CYS A 145 -6.08 0.67 -5.67
N ALA A 146 -6.19 0.99 -6.96
CA ALA A 146 -5.77 0.13 -8.05
C ALA A 146 -5.11 0.94 -9.19
N TYR A 147 -3.82 0.71 -9.42
CA TYR A 147 -3.04 1.41 -10.43
C TYR A 147 -2.36 0.44 -11.39
N ARG A 148 -2.29 0.83 -12.66
CA ARG A 148 -1.36 0.25 -13.63
C ARG A 148 -0.03 0.99 -13.53
N ILE A 149 1.05 0.23 -13.36
CA ILE A 149 2.42 0.72 -13.38
C ILE A 149 3.14 0.08 -14.56
N THR A 150 3.63 0.87 -15.49
CA THR A 150 4.59 0.40 -16.49
C THR A 150 5.98 0.75 -16.01
N SER A 151 6.82 -0.27 -15.85
CA SER A 151 8.23 -0.06 -15.50
C SER A 151 9.00 0.41 -16.73
N GLY A 152 9.60 1.59 -16.67
CA GLY A 152 10.56 2.01 -17.70
C GLY A 152 11.88 1.25 -17.66
N HIS A 153 12.16 0.51 -16.58
CA HIS A 153 13.33 -0.35 -16.45
C HIS A 153 13.15 -1.68 -17.20
N THR A 154 12.03 -2.37 -16.98
CA THR A 154 11.79 -3.72 -17.53
C THR A 154 10.86 -3.71 -18.76
N GLY A 155 10.06 -2.66 -18.94
CA GLY A 155 8.97 -2.61 -19.92
C GLY A 155 7.73 -3.40 -19.50
N GLU A 156 7.77 -4.10 -18.36
CA GLU A 156 6.65 -4.89 -17.87
C GLU A 156 5.55 -4.01 -17.26
N GLN A 157 4.32 -4.51 -17.33
CA GLN A 157 3.14 -3.88 -16.74
C GLN A 157 2.71 -4.61 -15.48
N TYR A 158 2.57 -3.84 -14.40
CA TYR A 158 2.14 -4.30 -13.10
C TYR A 158 0.80 -3.70 -12.74
N ALA A 159 -0.07 -4.49 -12.12
CA ALA A 159 -1.26 -4.01 -11.46
C ALA A 159 -0.96 -3.88 -9.96
N LEU A 160 -0.71 -2.65 -9.50
CA LEU A 160 -0.53 -2.34 -8.08
C LEU A 160 -1.90 -2.27 -7.41
N LEU A 161 -2.11 -3.17 -6.45
CA LEU A 161 -3.32 -3.28 -5.66
C LEU A 161 -2.97 -3.07 -4.19
N ILE A 162 -3.47 -2.00 -3.57
CA ILE A 162 -3.20 -1.72 -2.16
C ILE A 162 -4.45 -1.94 -1.32
N PHE A 163 -4.30 -2.71 -0.25
CA PHE A 163 -5.35 -2.94 0.73
C PHE A 163 -5.06 -2.15 2.02
N ASP A 164 -6.01 -1.34 2.47
CA ASP A 164 -5.95 -0.69 3.80
C ASP A 164 -6.66 -1.57 4.83
N VAL A 165 -5.90 -2.33 5.64
CA VAL A 165 -6.49 -3.21 6.65
C VAL A 165 -7.05 -2.39 7.82
N PRO A 166 -8.35 -2.46 8.15
CA PRO A 166 -8.88 -1.82 9.34
C PRO A 166 -8.16 -2.33 10.60
N GLY A 167 -7.59 -1.42 11.38
CA GLY A 167 -6.78 -1.79 12.56
C GLY A 167 -7.58 -2.54 13.65
N GLU A 168 -8.91 -2.41 13.64
CA GLU A 168 -9.81 -3.13 14.54
C GLU A 168 -9.84 -4.66 14.30
N ILE A 169 -9.45 -5.13 13.11
CA ILE A 169 -9.43 -6.56 12.79
C ILE A 169 -8.44 -7.30 13.71
N PHE A 170 -7.34 -6.65 14.07
CA PHE A 170 -6.27 -7.24 14.86
C PHE A 170 -6.62 -7.43 16.33
N THR A 171 -7.62 -6.71 16.85
CA THR A 171 -8.05 -6.85 18.26
C THR A 171 -9.17 -7.88 18.43
N ARG A 172 -9.89 -8.23 17.36
CA ARG A 172 -11.06 -9.13 17.40
C ARG A 172 -10.76 -10.60 17.07
N GLY A 173 -9.50 -10.95 16.76
CA GLY A 173 -9.08 -12.35 16.56
C GLY A 173 -9.55 -13.02 15.25
N GLY A 174 -10.07 -12.24 14.28
CA GLY A 174 -10.68 -12.74 13.04
C GLY A 174 -9.83 -12.62 11.77
N ILE A 175 -8.50 -12.48 11.88
CA ILE A 175 -7.61 -12.12 10.75
C ILE A 175 -7.76 -13.07 9.56
N ALA A 176 -7.76 -14.39 9.79
CA ALA A 176 -7.81 -15.37 8.70
C ALA A 176 -9.10 -15.29 7.86
N ALA A 177 -10.24 -14.96 8.49
CA ALA A 177 -11.52 -14.83 7.80
C ALA A 177 -11.73 -13.42 7.22
N SER A 178 -11.18 -12.39 7.86
CA SER A 178 -11.41 -10.98 7.48
C SER A 178 -10.36 -10.39 6.55
N THR A 179 -9.20 -11.04 6.37
CA THR A 179 -8.14 -10.56 5.47
C THR A 179 -7.47 -11.69 4.67
N PRO A 180 -8.23 -12.46 3.87
CA PRO A 180 -7.70 -13.55 3.04
C PRO A 180 -6.57 -13.10 2.11
N PHE A 181 -6.65 -11.90 1.52
CA PHE A 181 -5.64 -11.34 0.62
C PHE A 181 -4.23 -11.27 1.23
N MET A 182 -4.09 -11.26 2.56
CA MET A 182 -2.78 -11.27 3.22
C MET A 182 -1.98 -12.53 2.93
N SER A 183 -2.65 -13.64 2.65
CA SER A 183 -2.04 -14.90 2.25
C SER A 183 -1.39 -14.84 0.86
N ILE A 184 -1.74 -13.85 0.03
CA ILE A 184 -1.20 -13.66 -1.31
C ILE A 184 -0.52 -12.30 -1.48
N ALA A 185 -0.31 -11.57 -0.38
CA ALA A 185 0.36 -10.28 -0.43
C ALA A 185 1.78 -10.44 -0.97
N ASP A 186 2.14 -9.60 -1.93
CA ASP A 186 3.47 -9.55 -2.51
C ASP A 186 4.46 -8.77 -1.66
N ALA A 187 3.94 -7.81 -0.89
CA ALA A 187 4.68 -6.95 0.02
C ALA A 187 3.78 -6.39 1.12
N LEU A 188 4.39 -5.88 2.20
CA LEU A 188 3.68 -5.28 3.32
C LEU A 188 4.21 -3.89 3.64
N MET A 189 3.31 -3.01 4.07
CA MET A 189 3.68 -1.72 4.63
C MET A 189 3.16 -1.61 6.06
N PHE A 190 4.07 -1.64 7.03
CA PHE A 190 3.77 -1.53 8.45
C PHE A 190 3.82 -0.07 8.89
N VAL A 191 2.73 0.47 9.42
CA VAL A 191 2.59 1.88 9.76
C VAL A 191 2.46 2.05 11.27
N ALA A 192 3.53 2.53 11.89
CA ALA A 192 3.60 2.83 13.32
C ALA A 192 3.21 4.30 13.58
N ASP A 193 2.45 4.53 14.66
CA ASP A 193 1.96 5.86 15.02
C ASP A 193 3.00 6.67 15.79
N GLY A 194 3.77 7.51 15.11
CA GLY A 194 4.80 8.35 15.72
C GLY A 194 4.27 9.31 16.78
N ALA A 195 3.02 9.79 16.66
CA ALA A 195 2.42 10.66 17.67
C ALA A 195 2.14 9.93 19.00
N SER A 196 2.01 8.60 18.94
CA SER A 196 1.81 7.75 20.12
C SER A 196 3.11 7.34 20.81
N LEU A 197 4.27 7.70 20.22
CA LEU A 197 5.58 7.40 20.80
C LEU A 197 5.75 8.21 22.08
N ASP A 198 5.50 7.58 23.22
CA ASP A 198 5.72 8.21 24.53
C ASP A 198 7.21 8.49 24.69
N THR A 199 7.56 9.77 24.70
CA THR A 199 8.94 10.23 24.88
C THR A 199 9.42 10.01 26.32
N ARG A 200 8.52 9.63 27.24
CA ARG A 200 8.84 9.25 28.62
C ARG A 200 9.05 7.74 28.69
N HIS A 201 10.24 7.35 29.10
CA HIS A 201 10.70 5.96 29.12
C HIS A 201 9.74 5.05 29.89
N GLY A 202 9.34 3.92 29.28
CA GLY A 202 8.86 2.75 30.03
C GLY A 202 7.53 2.13 29.61
N ARG A 203 6.77 2.69 28.67
CA ARG A 203 5.54 2.05 28.18
C ARG A 203 5.83 1.29 26.89
N ARG A 204 5.71 -0.04 26.93
CA ARG A 204 5.79 -0.91 25.75
C ARG A 204 4.60 -0.63 24.83
N THR A 205 4.75 0.32 23.90
CA THR A 205 3.82 0.55 22.80
C THR A 205 4.20 -0.40 21.66
N GLY A 206 3.68 -1.63 21.71
CA GLY A 206 3.69 -2.51 20.54
C GLY A 206 2.48 -2.24 19.66
N ASP A 207 2.59 -2.49 18.36
CA ASP A 207 1.42 -2.52 17.48
C ASP A 207 0.92 -3.98 17.41
N PRO A 208 -0.27 -4.30 17.95
CA PRO A 208 -0.79 -5.65 17.95
C PRO A 208 -1.02 -6.19 16.54
N GLY A 209 -1.29 -5.32 15.56
CA GLY A 209 -1.47 -5.69 14.17
C GLY A 209 -0.21 -6.26 13.54
N PHE A 210 0.97 -5.75 13.90
CA PHE A 210 2.24 -6.20 13.33
C PHE A 210 2.48 -7.67 13.65
N THR A 211 2.37 -8.03 14.93
CA THR A 211 2.61 -9.40 15.39
C THR A 211 1.57 -10.36 14.84
N ALA A 212 0.30 -9.94 14.80
CA ALA A 212 -0.78 -10.80 14.36
C ALA A 212 -0.69 -11.14 12.86
N VAL A 213 -0.34 -10.16 12.02
CA VAL A 213 -0.07 -10.37 10.60
C VAL A 213 1.12 -11.29 10.35
N LEU A 214 2.25 -11.04 11.02
CA LEU A 214 3.45 -11.86 10.84
C LEU A 214 3.21 -13.30 11.32
N SER A 215 2.41 -13.48 12.37
CA SER A 215 2.02 -14.82 12.85
C SER A 215 1.14 -15.55 11.83
N HIS A 216 0.18 -14.85 11.21
CA HIS A 216 -0.64 -15.40 10.12
C HIS A 216 0.20 -15.80 8.91
N LEU A 217 1.13 -14.93 8.49
CA LEU A 217 2.02 -15.21 7.36
C LEU A 217 2.95 -16.38 7.62
N ALA A 218 3.51 -16.49 8.83
CA ALA A 218 4.32 -17.64 9.22
C ALA A 218 3.54 -18.96 9.19
N HIS A 219 2.23 -18.91 9.41
CA HIS A 219 1.36 -20.08 9.33
C HIS A 219 1.07 -20.48 7.87
N VAL A 220 0.74 -19.51 7.01
CA VAL A 220 0.37 -19.74 5.60
C VAL A 220 1.58 -20.03 4.72
N HIS A 221 2.72 -19.42 5.04
CA HIS A 221 4.01 -19.64 4.39
C HIS A 221 4.95 -20.34 5.37
N PRO A 222 4.69 -21.61 5.73
CA PRO A 222 5.56 -22.33 6.65
C PRO A 222 6.96 -22.31 6.04
N GLY A 223 7.86 -21.59 6.70
CA GLY A 223 9.23 -21.40 6.25
C GLY A 223 9.81 -22.77 5.98
N ARG A 224 10.13 -23.07 4.72
CA ARG A 224 10.78 -24.32 4.30
C ARG A 224 12.24 -24.34 4.80
N GLY A 225 12.43 -24.25 6.13
CA GLY A 225 13.71 -24.01 6.79
C GLY A 225 14.25 -22.58 6.69
N ARG A 226 13.42 -21.59 6.35
CA ARG A 226 13.83 -20.18 6.22
C ARG A 226 13.72 -19.44 7.56
N GLU A 227 14.77 -18.72 7.93
CA GLU A 227 14.82 -17.87 9.14
C GLU A 227 13.88 -16.66 9.03
N PHE A 228 13.72 -16.12 7.82
CA PHE A 228 12.89 -14.96 7.52
C PHE A 228 11.71 -15.32 6.60
N LEU A 229 10.62 -14.57 6.77
CA LEU A 229 9.46 -14.59 5.88
C LEU A 229 9.88 -14.03 4.51
N PRO A 230 9.59 -14.73 3.39
CA PRO A 230 10.02 -14.33 2.06
C PRO A 230 9.12 -13.24 1.45
N ILE A 231 8.78 -12.22 2.24
CA ILE A 231 7.93 -11.10 1.85
C ILE A 231 8.66 -9.79 2.15
N PRO A 232 8.86 -8.91 1.14
CA PRO A 232 9.39 -7.57 1.36
C PRO A 232 8.48 -6.73 2.26
N ALA A 233 9.08 -5.90 3.10
CA ALA A 233 8.33 -5.00 3.98
C ALA A 233 8.92 -3.58 4.01
N ALA A 234 8.05 -2.58 4.11
CA ALA A 234 8.43 -1.22 4.45
C ALA A 234 7.80 -0.86 5.79
N MET A 235 8.60 -0.47 6.76
CA MET A 235 8.14 0.03 8.05
C MET A 235 8.16 1.55 8.03
N VAL A 236 7.04 2.19 8.35
CA VAL A 236 6.88 3.63 8.31
C VAL A 236 6.53 4.13 9.70
N VAL A 237 7.36 5.02 10.24
CA VAL A 237 7.01 5.84 11.40
C VAL A 237 6.18 7.01 10.86
N ALA A 238 4.86 6.86 10.88
CA ALA A 238 3.94 7.89 10.42
C ALA A 238 3.80 9.02 11.45
N LYS A 239 3.27 10.16 11.01
CA LYS A 239 3.15 11.39 11.83
C LYS A 239 4.50 11.83 12.42
N SER A 240 5.60 11.58 11.70
CA SER A 240 6.95 11.91 12.14
C SER A 240 7.17 13.41 12.35
N ASP A 241 6.29 14.26 11.83
CA ASP A 241 6.28 15.71 12.11
C ASP A 241 6.12 16.01 13.61
N THR A 242 5.42 15.16 14.36
CA THR A 242 5.30 15.26 15.82
C THR A 242 6.62 14.96 16.56
N LEU A 243 7.57 14.31 15.87
CA LEU A 243 8.84 13.86 16.41
C LEU A 243 10.02 14.78 16.03
N ARG A 244 9.75 15.93 15.39
CA ARG A 244 10.78 16.92 14.96
C ARG A 244 11.63 17.52 16.08
N VAL A 245 11.24 17.32 17.35
CA VAL A 245 12.10 17.66 18.49
C VAL A 245 13.40 16.84 18.50
N PHE A 246 13.41 15.68 17.83
CA PHE A 246 14.59 14.85 17.65
C PHE A 246 15.30 15.22 16.36
N LYS A 247 16.60 15.53 16.49
CA LYS A 247 17.42 16.06 15.41
C LYS A 247 17.43 15.11 14.20
N GLU A 248 17.56 13.82 14.44
CA GLU A 248 17.63 12.78 13.40
C GLU A 248 16.35 12.78 12.55
N VAL A 249 15.19 12.88 13.20
CA VAL A 249 13.88 12.93 12.50
C VAL A 249 13.72 14.24 11.73
N ASP A 250 14.10 15.37 12.32
CA ASP A 250 13.99 16.68 11.66
C ASP A 250 14.88 16.78 10.42
N GLU A 251 16.11 16.24 10.50
CA GLU A 251 17.03 16.15 9.38
C GLU A 251 16.43 15.35 8.22
N TRP A 252 15.91 14.15 8.50
CA TRP A 252 15.25 13.34 7.46
C TRP A 252 14.04 14.04 6.85
N LEU A 253 13.11 14.55 7.66
CA LEU A 253 11.93 15.27 7.17
C LEU A 253 12.25 16.61 6.48
N GLY A 254 13.45 17.14 6.66
CA GLY A 254 13.95 18.33 5.98
C GLY A 254 14.54 18.05 4.59
N ARG A 255 14.94 16.80 4.32
CA ARG A 255 15.52 16.41 3.03
C ARG A 255 14.49 16.42 1.90
N LYS A 256 14.94 16.78 0.69
CA LYS A 256 14.14 16.85 -0.54
C LYS A 256 14.58 15.78 -1.55
N ASP A 257 14.63 14.55 -1.07
CA ASP A 257 15.17 13.39 -1.78
C ASP A 257 14.18 12.20 -1.75
N ASP A 258 12.87 12.48 -1.78
CA ASP A 258 11.80 11.45 -1.71
C ASP A 258 11.80 10.49 -2.92
N LEU A 259 12.43 10.88 -4.02
CA LEU A 259 12.56 10.05 -5.24
C LEU A 259 13.93 9.36 -5.35
N ASP A 260 14.86 9.68 -4.46
CA ASP A 260 16.20 9.12 -4.44
C ASP A 260 16.24 7.93 -3.47
N LEU A 261 16.47 6.73 -4.01
CA LEU A 261 16.51 5.50 -3.23
C LEU A 261 17.90 5.18 -2.66
N HIS A 262 18.95 5.90 -3.08
CA HIS A 262 20.32 5.61 -2.66
C HIS A 262 20.53 5.85 -1.16
N THR A 263 19.77 6.77 -0.55
CA THR A 263 19.86 7.06 0.89
C THR A 263 18.86 6.25 1.75
N VAL A 264 18.15 5.27 1.18
CA VAL A 264 17.16 4.45 1.90
C VAL A 264 17.79 3.59 3.00
N GLU A 265 18.98 3.04 2.74
CA GLU A 265 19.71 2.25 3.74
C GLU A 265 20.08 3.12 4.95
N GLN A 266 20.64 4.31 4.69
CA GLN A 266 20.95 5.29 5.74
C GLN A 266 19.72 5.69 6.56
N GLU A 267 18.58 5.97 5.90
CA GLU A 267 17.33 6.28 6.61
C GLU A 267 16.87 5.11 7.47
N SER A 268 17.02 3.88 6.95
CA SER A 268 16.62 2.67 7.65
C SER A 268 17.44 2.44 8.91
N GLU A 269 18.77 2.64 8.83
CA GLU A 269 19.68 2.55 9.98
C GLU A 269 19.37 3.60 11.04
N ASP A 270 19.19 4.86 10.64
CA ASP A 270 18.87 5.96 11.56
C ASP A 270 17.51 5.76 12.23
N ALA A 271 16.50 5.34 11.47
CA ALA A 271 15.17 5.02 11.99
C ALA A 271 15.22 3.83 12.96
N TYR A 272 15.99 2.79 12.63
CA TYR A 272 16.18 1.64 13.52
C TYR A 272 16.85 2.07 14.84
N ALA A 273 17.94 2.83 14.76
CA ALA A 273 18.67 3.33 15.92
C ALA A 273 17.80 4.24 16.78
N PHE A 274 17.03 5.13 16.15
CA PHE A 274 16.06 5.99 16.81
C PHE A 274 15.04 5.17 17.60
N LEU A 275 14.33 4.24 16.95
CA LEU A 275 13.29 3.43 17.59
C LEU A 275 13.85 2.57 18.73
N LYS A 276 15.05 1.99 18.54
CA LYS A 276 15.74 1.23 19.60
C LYS A 276 16.12 2.11 20.79
N SER A 277 16.63 3.31 20.55
CA SER A 277 16.98 4.26 21.63
C SER A 277 15.77 4.73 22.45
N ARG A 278 14.56 4.63 21.87
CA ARG A 278 13.30 5.00 22.51
C ARG A 278 12.60 3.83 23.23
N GLY A 279 13.17 2.63 23.20
CA GLY A 279 12.61 1.45 23.87
C GLY A 279 11.29 0.97 23.24
N VAL A 280 11.11 1.21 21.93
CA VAL A 280 9.95 0.75 21.14
C VAL A 280 10.34 -0.37 20.18
N GLU A 281 11.18 -1.29 20.63
CA GLU A 281 11.67 -2.41 19.81
C GLU A 281 10.54 -3.34 19.35
N SER A 282 9.38 -3.30 20.03
CA SER A 282 8.18 -4.01 19.60
C SER A 282 7.63 -3.56 18.25
N TRP A 283 7.98 -2.36 17.78
CA TRP A 283 7.64 -1.95 16.41
C TRP A 283 8.61 -2.50 15.37
N LEU A 284 9.83 -2.87 15.76
CA LEU A 284 10.88 -3.37 14.86
C LEU A 284 10.69 -4.85 14.46
N VAL A 285 9.61 -5.49 14.90
CA VAL A 285 9.32 -6.91 14.60
C VAL A 285 9.28 -7.20 13.09
N PRO A 286 8.70 -6.36 12.21
CA PRO A 286 8.74 -6.60 10.76
C PRO A 286 10.16 -6.72 10.21
N VAL A 287 11.05 -5.81 10.63
CA VAL A 287 12.47 -5.77 10.21
C VAL A 287 13.23 -7.01 10.69
N GLN A 288 12.80 -7.59 11.82
CA GLN A 288 13.40 -8.81 12.38
C GLN A 288 12.86 -10.10 11.76
N LYS A 289 11.75 -10.03 11.00
CA LYS A 289 11.01 -11.22 10.54
C LYS A 289 10.90 -11.33 9.03
N CYS A 290 10.98 -10.24 8.29
CA CYS A 290 10.89 -10.22 6.83
C CYS A 290 12.29 -10.28 6.19
N ALA A 291 12.41 -10.94 5.03
CA ALA A 291 13.69 -11.17 4.36
C ALA A 291 14.31 -9.88 3.80
N ASP A 292 13.47 -8.95 3.32
CA ASP A 292 13.86 -7.61 2.89
C ASP A 292 13.01 -6.61 3.68
N SER A 293 13.65 -5.61 4.28
CA SER A 293 12.93 -4.57 5.02
C SER A 293 13.62 -3.22 5.00
N THR A 294 12.84 -2.16 4.83
CA THR A 294 13.30 -0.77 5.00
C THR A 294 12.51 -0.08 6.10
N LEU A 295 13.10 0.95 6.70
CA LEU A 295 12.43 1.81 7.67
C LEU A 295 12.45 3.26 7.17
N HIS A 296 11.35 3.97 7.38
CA HIS A 296 11.17 5.33 6.88
C HIS A 296 10.49 6.23 7.91
N PHE A 297 10.88 7.49 7.92
CA PHE A 297 10.11 8.55 8.56
C PHE A 297 9.20 9.18 7.53
N ALA A 298 7.90 9.29 7.82
CA ALA A 298 6.97 9.94 6.92
C ALA A 298 5.94 10.80 7.67
N SER A 299 5.47 11.84 7.01
CA SER A 299 4.30 12.59 7.43
C SER A 299 3.40 12.87 6.23
N ALA A 300 2.16 12.38 6.31
CA ALA A 300 1.15 12.59 5.28
C ALA A 300 0.69 14.06 5.19
N THR A 301 0.77 14.79 6.29
CA THR A 301 0.18 16.14 6.42
C THR A 301 1.17 17.18 6.90
N GLY A 302 2.26 16.79 7.56
CA GLY A 302 3.29 17.69 8.09
C GLY A 302 2.85 18.54 9.28
N VAL A 303 1.60 18.38 9.71
CA VAL A 303 0.94 19.13 10.79
C VAL A 303 -0.27 18.34 11.30
N GLU A 304 -0.60 18.52 12.58
CA GLU A 304 -1.86 18.02 13.16
C GLU A 304 -3.08 18.83 12.68
N ALA A 305 -4.23 18.17 12.61
CA ALA A 305 -5.49 18.84 12.30
C ALA A 305 -5.94 19.74 13.46
N GLN A 306 -6.50 20.89 13.13
CA GLN A 306 -7.14 21.85 14.04
C GLN A 306 -8.62 21.93 13.66
N ASP A 307 -9.52 21.66 14.62
CA ASP A 307 -10.97 21.65 14.40
C ASP A 307 -11.44 20.76 13.23
N GLY A 308 -10.72 19.66 12.98
CA GLY A 308 -11.02 18.70 11.92
C GLY A 308 -10.42 19.04 10.55
N GLU A 309 -9.63 20.11 10.45
CA GLU A 309 -8.98 20.56 9.20
C GLU A 309 -7.48 20.81 9.37
N TYR A 310 -6.68 20.59 8.33
CA TYR A 310 -5.26 20.85 8.31
C TYR A 310 -4.97 22.29 7.84
N PRO A 311 -4.17 23.05 8.61
CA PRO A 311 -3.80 24.42 8.23
C PRO A 311 -3.06 24.49 6.88
N GLU A 312 -3.57 25.28 5.94
CA GLU A 312 -3.07 25.34 4.55
C GLU A 312 -1.56 25.61 4.45
N LYS A 313 -1.07 26.58 5.22
CA LYS A 313 0.33 27.03 5.16
C LYS A 313 1.32 26.00 5.69
N SER A 314 0.85 25.08 6.52
CA SER A 314 1.67 24.06 7.19
C SER A 314 1.44 22.67 6.64
N PHE A 315 0.39 22.47 5.84
CA PHE A 315 0.08 21.22 5.20
C PHE A 315 1.13 20.89 4.14
N ARG A 316 1.90 19.83 4.39
CA ARG A 316 2.93 19.34 3.48
C ARG A 316 3.09 17.84 3.64
N ARG A 317 3.10 17.13 2.51
CA ARG A 317 3.49 15.72 2.46
C ARG A 317 5.00 15.64 2.53
N GLN A 318 5.51 14.75 3.37
CA GLN A 318 6.93 14.62 3.61
C GLN A 318 7.31 13.15 3.59
N ARG A 319 8.16 12.77 2.64
CA ARG A 319 8.75 11.43 2.53
C ARG A 319 7.73 10.30 2.40
N VAL A 320 6.59 10.58 1.76
CA VAL A 320 5.47 9.62 1.69
C VAL A 320 5.67 8.61 0.57
N LEU A 321 6.54 8.89 -0.41
CA LEU A 321 6.77 7.99 -1.55
C LEU A 321 7.82 6.93 -1.30
N ARG A 322 8.91 7.26 -0.60
CA ARG A 322 10.03 6.32 -0.37
C ARG A 322 9.61 4.93 0.11
N PRO A 323 8.65 4.77 1.04
CA PRO A 323 8.20 3.44 1.45
C PRO A 323 7.70 2.59 0.28
N LEU A 324 6.87 3.14 -0.59
CA LEU A 324 6.35 2.43 -1.75
C LEU A 324 7.42 2.18 -2.80
N LEU A 325 8.23 3.21 -3.11
CA LEU A 325 9.31 3.06 -4.08
C LEU A 325 10.32 1.99 -3.64
N SER A 326 10.54 1.85 -2.33
CA SER A 326 11.37 0.78 -1.78
C SER A 326 10.77 -0.60 -2.02
N LEU A 327 9.47 -0.76 -1.80
CA LEU A 327 8.76 -2.02 -2.11
C LEU A 327 8.78 -2.33 -3.61
N LEU A 328 8.58 -1.33 -4.47
CA LEU A 328 8.65 -1.48 -5.93
C LEU A 328 10.04 -1.94 -6.38
N ALA A 329 11.12 -1.39 -5.80
CA ALA A 329 12.49 -1.83 -6.09
C ALA A 329 12.78 -3.25 -5.57
N MET A 330 12.32 -3.59 -4.35
CA MET A 330 12.46 -4.96 -3.82
C MET A 330 11.73 -6.01 -4.67
N LYS A 331 10.64 -5.62 -5.33
CA LYS A 331 9.84 -6.47 -6.24
C LYS A 331 10.29 -6.40 -7.71
N GLY A 332 11.35 -5.65 -8.02
CA GLY A 332 11.93 -5.58 -9.36
C GLY A 332 11.17 -4.68 -10.35
N VAL A 333 10.18 -3.92 -9.89
CA VAL A 333 9.49 -2.91 -10.72
C VAL A 333 10.44 -1.74 -11.00
N LEU A 334 11.23 -1.37 -10.00
CA LEU A 334 12.40 -0.49 -10.11
C LEU A 334 13.69 -1.31 -9.96
N PRO A 335 14.85 -0.83 -10.44
CA PRO A 335 16.12 -1.51 -10.20
C PRO A 335 16.38 -1.67 -8.71
N ARG A 336 16.78 -2.88 -8.31
CA ARG A 336 17.02 -3.19 -6.90
C ARG A 336 18.28 -2.50 -6.38
N GLU A 337 19.25 -2.27 -7.26
CA GLU A 337 20.52 -1.59 -7.00
C GLU A 337 20.33 -0.09 -6.67
N SER A 338 19.15 0.46 -6.96
CA SER A 338 18.80 1.80 -6.50
C SER A 338 18.62 1.88 -4.97
N LEU A 339 18.43 0.75 -4.28
CA LEU A 339 18.32 0.72 -2.82
C LEU A 339 19.72 0.67 -2.17
N GLY A 340 20.13 1.77 -1.54
CA GLY A 340 21.27 1.79 -0.60
C GLY A 340 22.66 1.93 -1.21
N THR A 341 22.87 1.66 -2.50
CA THR A 341 24.20 1.80 -3.12
C THR A 341 24.29 3.06 -3.98
N VAL A 342 25.15 4.01 -3.61
CA VAL A 342 25.72 4.97 -4.57
C VAL A 342 26.68 4.17 -5.46
N PRO A 343 26.57 4.22 -6.80
CA PRO A 343 27.60 3.65 -7.66
C PRO A 343 28.95 4.26 -7.28
N GLU A 344 29.94 3.42 -6.96
CA GLU A 344 31.33 3.85 -7.06
C GLU A 344 31.54 4.25 -8.53
N ASP A 345 31.86 5.52 -8.76
CA ASP A 345 31.97 6.23 -10.05
C ASP A 345 30.70 6.97 -10.52
N ALA A 346 30.51 8.19 -9.98
CA ALA A 346 29.76 9.28 -10.61
C ALA A 346 30.57 10.58 -10.60
#